data_AF-A0A1D9G458-F1
#
_entry.id   AF-A0A1D9G458-F1
#
_cell.length_a   1.000
_cell.length_b   1.000
_cell.length_c   1.000
_cell.angle_alpha   90.00
_cell.angle_beta   90.00
_cell.angle_gamma   90.00
#
_symmetry.space_group_name_H-M   'P 1'
#
loop_
_entity.id
_entity.type
_entity.pdbx_description
1 polymer ?
#
loop_
_entity_poly.entity_id
_entity_poly.type
_entity_poly.pdbx_seq_one_letter_code
_entity_poly.pdbx_strand_id
1 'polypeptide(L)'
;MSNIDNQFQNLDDIPALKELSDETAAACSGGVRLVAFDKPGFSGFKKRFGQRNGNSLDIRSVGGSINNKISSLKVFGGNSSLYKVTLFDGRNFQGKRESFTVPQGQGLSSLGNFINNKTSSIKVRPL
;
A
#
# COMPACT_ATOMS: atom_id res chain seq x y z
N MET A 1 7.09 -21.66 35.36
CA MET A 1 7.68 -21.91 34.02
C MET A 1 6.85 -21.17 32.99
N SER A 2 7.54 -20.37 32.17
CA SER A 2 7.13 -19.56 31.02
C SER A 2 5.70 -19.72 30.49
N ASN A 3 4.90 -18.65 30.59
CA ASN A 3 3.68 -18.43 29.80
C ASN A 3 3.93 -17.41 28.68
N ILE A 4 5.21 -17.21 28.34
CA ILE A 4 5.69 -16.22 27.38
C ILE A 4 5.33 -16.66 25.93
N ASP A 5 5.28 -17.96 25.68
CA ASP A 5 4.97 -18.50 24.34
C ASP A 5 3.54 -18.15 23.87
N ASN A 6 2.59 -18.00 24.80
CA ASN A 6 1.21 -17.57 24.50
C ASN A 6 1.07 -16.06 24.24
N GLN A 7 2.00 -15.23 24.72
CA GLN A 7 1.97 -13.78 24.45
C GLN A 7 2.56 -13.44 23.07
N PHE A 8 3.48 -14.26 22.56
CA PHE A 8 4.08 -14.04 21.24
C PHE A 8 3.12 -14.30 20.08
N GLN A 9 2.19 -15.27 20.20
CA GLN A 9 1.22 -15.54 19.13
C GLN A 9 0.20 -14.41 18.93
N ASN A 10 -0.14 -13.68 20.00
CA ASN A 10 -1.05 -12.53 19.92
C ASN A 10 -0.43 -11.30 19.24
N LEU A 11 0.90 -11.26 19.05
CA LEU A 11 1.57 -10.13 18.40
C LEU A 11 1.35 -10.14 16.88
N ASP A 12 1.21 -11.33 16.26
CA ASP A 12 0.94 -11.45 14.82
C ASP A 12 -0.47 -10.97 14.44
N ASP A 13 -1.41 -11.02 15.40
CA ASP A 13 -2.78 -10.54 15.24
C ASP A 13 -2.93 -9.02 15.38
N ILE A 14 -1.87 -8.30 15.80
CA ILE A 14 -1.88 -6.84 15.85
C ILE A 14 -1.75 -6.30 14.42
N PRO A 15 -2.77 -5.61 13.87
CA PRO A 15 -2.78 -5.20 12.46
C PRO A 15 -1.59 -4.35 12.04
N ALA A 16 -1.08 -3.51 12.94
CA ALA A 16 0.08 -2.66 12.69
C ALA A 16 1.39 -3.46 12.58
N LEU A 17 1.56 -4.50 13.40
CA LEU A 17 2.73 -5.39 13.32
C LEU A 17 2.66 -6.26 12.07
N LYS A 18 1.46 -6.71 11.70
CA LYS A 18 1.23 -7.41 10.44
C LYS A 18 1.62 -6.56 9.24
N GLU A 19 1.15 -5.31 9.15
CA GLU A 19 1.51 -4.37 8.07
C GLU A 19 3.03 -4.17 7.96
N LEU A 20 3.72 -3.99 9.10
CA LEU A 20 5.18 -3.87 9.15
C LEU A 20 5.87 -5.17 8.69
N SER A 21 5.41 -6.32 9.14
CA SER A 21 5.97 -7.62 8.77
C SER A 21 5.84 -7.90 7.26
N ASP A 22 4.72 -7.51 6.66
CA ASP A 22 4.44 -7.66 5.23
C ASP A 22 5.30 -6.69 4.39
N GLU A 23 5.52 -5.46 4.87
CA GLU A 23 6.47 -4.51 4.25
C GLU A 23 7.91 -5.04 4.29
N THR A 24 8.40 -5.43 5.46
CA THR A 24 9.77 -5.91 5.65
C THR A 24 10.04 -7.13 4.80
N ALA A 25 9.11 -8.10 4.81
CA ALA A 25 9.32 -9.31 4.06
C ALA A 25 9.20 -9.09 2.54
N ALA A 26 8.32 -8.20 2.06
CA ALA A 26 8.31 -7.78 0.66
C ALA A 26 9.65 -7.15 0.23
N ALA A 27 10.30 -6.39 1.13
CA ALA A 27 11.60 -5.80 0.87
C ALA A 27 12.71 -6.86 0.73
N CYS A 28 12.64 -7.95 1.49
CA CYS A 28 13.63 -9.03 1.48
C CYS A 28 13.41 -10.07 0.37
N SER A 29 12.15 -10.35 0.02
CA SER A 29 11.78 -11.41 -0.94
C SER A 29 11.71 -10.94 -2.40
N GLY A 30 11.77 -9.62 -2.63
CA GLY A 30 11.47 -9.03 -3.93
C GLY A 30 9.97 -8.84 -4.21
N GLY A 31 9.11 -8.94 -3.19
CA GLY A 31 7.68 -8.63 -3.30
C GLY A 31 7.38 -7.17 -3.68
N VAL A 32 6.18 -6.94 -4.20
CA VAL A 32 5.71 -5.58 -4.53
C VAL A 32 5.46 -4.76 -3.27
N ARG A 33 5.82 -3.48 -3.34
CA ARG A 33 5.68 -2.49 -2.27
C ARG A 33 5.06 -1.21 -2.80
N LEU A 34 4.25 -0.56 -1.98
CA LEU A 34 3.63 0.74 -2.27
C LEU A 34 3.92 1.70 -1.11
N VAL A 35 4.33 2.91 -1.44
CA VAL A 35 4.43 4.01 -0.47
C VAL A 35 3.45 5.11 -0.89
N ALA A 36 2.50 5.42 -0.01
CA ALA A 36 1.50 6.47 -0.20
C ALA A 36 1.84 7.67 0.69
N PHE A 37 1.59 8.88 0.18
CA PHE A 37 1.90 10.15 0.82
C PHE A 37 0.65 11.03 0.89
N ASP A 38 0.50 11.78 1.98
CA ASP A 38 -0.64 12.69 2.17
C ASP A 38 -0.52 14.02 1.40
N LYS A 39 0.68 14.39 0.96
CA LYS A 39 0.92 15.57 0.12
C LYS A 39 1.41 15.19 -1.28
N PRO A 40 1.23 16.08 -2.27
CA PRO A 40 1.85 15.93 -3.58
C PRO A 40 3.38 15.89 -3.50
N GLY A 41 4.01 15.44 -4.59
CA GLY A 41 5.48 15.45 -4.71
C GLY A 41 6.19 14.49 -3.75
N PHE A 42 5.52 13.45 -3.27
CA PHE A 42 6.08 12.43 -2.37
C PHE A 42 6.53 12.98 -1.01
N SER A 43 5.75 13.91 -0.45
CA SER A 43 6.07 14.62 0.78
C SER A 43 5.01 14.41 1.87
N GLY A 44 5.30 14.84 3.10
CA GLY A 44 4.38 14.74 4.23
C GLY A 44 4.36 13.38 4.92
N PHE A 45 3.23 13.05 5.55
CA PHE A 45 3.02 11.76 6.20
C PHE A 45 3.00 10.64 5.15
N LYS A 46 3.73 9.55 5.42
CA LYS A 46 3.79 8.39 4.53
C LYS A 46 3.28 7.14 5.22
N LYS A 47 2.56 6.31 4.46
CA LYS A 47 2.20 4.95 4.85
C LYS A 47 2.73 3.97 3.81
N ARG A 48 3.25 2.84 4.28
CA ARG A 48 3.86 1.82 3.43
C ARG A 48 3.05 0.55 3.49
N PHE A 49 3.06 -0.17 2.38
CA PHE A 49 2.36 -1.43 2.21
C PHE A 49 3.27 -2.38 1.43
N GLY A 50 3.25 -3.66 1.78
CA GLY A 50 4.02 -4.68 1.07
C GLY A 50 3.22 -5.96 0.94
N GLN A 51 3.55 -6.76 -0.08
CA GLN A 51 3.10 -8.13 -0.21
C GLN A 51 4.31 -9.05 -0.09
N ARG A 52 4.28 -9.96 0.88
CA ARG A 52 5.36 -10.89 1.20
C ARG A 52 5.95 -11.60 -0.01
N ASN A 53 5.11 -12.22 -0.84
CA ASN A 53 5.52 -12.90 -2.06
C ASN A 53 4.52 -12.55 -3.16
N GLY A 54 5.02 -12.10 -4.32
CA GLY A 54 4.22 -11.85 -5.51
C GLY A 54 4.32 -10.44 -6.08
N ASN A 55 3.73 -10.27 -7.27
CA ASN A 55 3.77 -9.05 -8.06
C ASN A 55 2.50 -8.19 -7.90
N SER A 56 1.59 -8.57 -7.00
CA SER A 56 0.33 -7.86 -6.79
C SER A 56 0.11 -7.50 -5.34
N LEU A 57 -0.56 -6.38 -5.09
CA LEU A 57 -0.88 -5.87 -3.77
C LEU A 57 -2.34 -5.43 -3.70
N ASP A 58 -3.06 -5.96 -2.73
CA ASP A 58 -4.48 -5.67 -2.50
C ASP A 58 -4.65 -5.03 -1.12
N ILE A 59 -4.77 -3.70 -1.09
CA ILE A 59 -4.98 -2.93 0.14
C ILE A 59 -6.47 -2.65 0.26
N ARG A 60 -7.18 -3.50 1.00
CA ARG A 60 -8.65 -3.42 1.20
C ARG A 60 -9.08 -2.18 1.98
N SER A 61 -8.22 -1.65 2.83
CA SER A 61 -8.42 -0.40 3.55
C SER A 61 -7.07 0.22 3.84
N VAL A 62 -6.83 1.43 3.36
CA VAL A 62 -5.59 2.17 3.71
C VAL A 62 -5.59 2.54 5.19
N GLY A 63 -6.78 2.83 5.74
CA GLY A 63 -7.01 3.06 7.17
C GLY A 63 -6.18 4.21 7.78
N GLY A 64 -6.38 4.41 9.08
CA GLY A 64 -5.57 5.34 9.88
C GLY A 64 -5.53 6.77 9.37
N SER A 65 -4.41 7.44 9.58
CA SER A 65 -4.21 8.86 9.33
C SER A 65 -4.19 9.27 7.86
N ILE A 66 -3.96 8.33 6.93
CA ILE A 66 -3.82 8.59 5.49
C ILE A 66 -5.11 8.35 4.67
N ASN A 67 -6.14 7.77 5.29
CA ASN A 67 -7.42 7.54 4.64
C ASN A 67 -8.05 8.84 4.14
N ASN A 68 -8.47 8.88 2.87
CA ASN A 68 -8.96 10.09 2.21
C ASN A 68 -7.98 11.28 2.26
N LYS A 69 -6.67 11.00 2.31
CA LYS A 69 -5.64 12.05 2.27
C LYS A 69 -4.52 11.76 1.28
N ILE A 70 -4.54 10.61 0.62
CA ILE A 70 -3.47 10.25 -0.33
C ILE A 70 -3.48 11.24 -1.50
N SER A 71 -2.31 11.82 -1.75
CA SER A 71 -2.08 12.80 -2.83
C SER A 71 -0.94 12.41 -3.77
N SER A 72 -0.02 11.54 -3.35
CA SER A 72 1.01 10.97 -4.23
C SER A 72 1.41 9.56 -3.78
N LEU A 73 1.98 8.75 -4.68
CA LEU A 73 2.39 7.37 -4.38
C LEU A 73 3.55 6.87 -5.23
N LYS A 74 4.29 5.88 -4.74
CA LYS A 74 5.35 5.18 -5.48
C LYS A 74 5.20 3.67 -5.36
N VAL A 75 5.54 2.95 -6.44
CA VAL A 75 5.54 1.48 -6.48
C VAL A 75 6.98 0.98 -6.61
N PHE A 76 7.35 -0.01 -5.79
CA PHE A 76 8.70 -0.58 -5.74
C PHE A 76 8.65 -2.09 -5.67
N GLY A 77 9.80 -2.73 -5.95
CA GLY A 77 9.92 -4.20 -5.89
C GLY A 77 9.05 -4.90 -6.93
N GLY A 78 8.82 -6.19 -6.70
CA GLY A 78 8.23 -7.11 -7.67
C GLY A 78 9.09 -7.28 -8.92
N ASN A 79 8.63 -8.16 -9.81
CA ASN A 79 9.37 -8.56 -11.01
C ASN A 79 8.83 -7.93 -12.32
N SER A 80 7.82 -7.05 -12.24
CA SER A 80 7.32 -6.33 -13.42
C SER A 80 7.91 -4.92 -13.49
N SER A 81 8.22 -4.48 -14.71
CA SER A 81 8.67 -3.12 -15.00
C SER A 81 7.53 -2.10 -15.00
N LEU A 82 6.27 -2.56 -15.14
CA LEU A 82 5.08 -1.73 -15.25
C LEU A 82 3.95 -2.27 -14.38
N TYR A 83 3.32 -1.38 -13.63
CA TYR A 83 2.19 -1.72 -12.78
C TYR A 83 0.96 -0.90 -13.14
N LYS A 84 -0.21 -1.55 -13.10
CA LYS A 84 -1.50 -0.88 -13.04
C LYS A 84 -1.88 -0.66 -11.59
N VAL A 85 -1.94 0.61 -11.18
CA VAL A 85 -2.42 1.04 -9.87
C VAL A 85 -3.85 1.53 -10.01
N THR A 86 -4.78 0.88 -9.32
CA THR A 86 -6.19 1.30 -9.26
C THR A 86 -6.52 1.78 -7.85
N LEU A 87 -6.97 3.02 -7.75
CA LEU A 87 -7.38 3.68 -6.52
C LEU A 87 -8.90 3.71 -6.43
N PHE A 88 -9.45 3.48 -5.25
CA PHE A 88 -10.89 3.45 -4.98
C PHE A 88 -11.24 4.42 -3.84
N ASP A 89 -12.35 5.14 -3.96
CA ASP A 89 -12.83 6.04 -2.90
C ASP A 89 -13.55 5.32 -1.75
N GLY A 90 -14.00 4.08 -1.99
CA GLY A 90 -14.55 3.18 -0.98
C GLY A 90 -13.53 2.18 -0.44
N ARG A 91 -13.85 1.58 0.71
CA ARG A 91 -13.15 0.40 1.23
C ARG A 91 -13.49 -0.84 0.41
N ASN A 92 -12.69 -1.89 0.53
CA ASN A 92 -12.91 -3.18 -0.13
C ASN A 92 -13.08 -3.07 -1.65
N PHE A 93 -12.40 -2.12 -2.30
CA PHE A 93 -12.41 -1.90 -3.75
C PHE A 93 -13.77 -1.49 -4.32
N GLN A 94 -14.56 -0.77 -3.52
CA GLN A 94 -15.86 -0.26 -3.90
C GLN A 94 -15.82 1.23 -4.27
N GLY A 95 -16.92 1.72 -4.85
CA GLY A 95 -17.10 3.14 -5.16
C GLY A 95 -16.43 3.57 -6.46
N LYS A 96 -16.15 4.87 -6.58
CA LYS A 96 -15.47 5.44 -7.75
C LYS A 96 -14.02 5.00 -7.76
N ARG A 97 -13.50 4.80 -8.96
CA ARG A 97 -12.11 4.35 -9.16
C ARG A 97 -11.41 5.08 -10.28
N GLU A 98 -10.10 5.17 -10.15
CA GLU A 98 -9.21 5.68 -11.18
C GLU A 98 -8.01 4.75 -11.30
N SER A 99 -7.49 4.58 -12.51
CA SER A 99 -6.37 3.67 -12.78
C SER A 99 -5.24 4.38 -13.49
N PHE A 100 -4.02 4.06 -13.08
CA PHE A 100 -2.80 4.64 -13.60
C PHE A 100 -1.80 3.55 -13.95
N THR A 101 -1.00 3.79 -14.98
CA THR A 101 0.15 2.96 -15.31
C THR A 101 1.39 3.61 -14.72
N VAL A 102 2.10 2.87 -13.86
CA VAL A 102 3.25 3.36 -13.10
C VAL A 102 4.43 2.42 -13.32
N PRO A 103 5.55 2.91 -13.87
CA PRO A 103 6.78 2.14 -13.94
C PRO A 103 7.32 1.78 -12.56
N GLN A 104 7.97 0.62 -12.46
CA GLN A 104 8.66 0.22 -11.23
C GLN A 104 9.71 1.27 -10.85
N GLY A 105 9.75 1.63 -9.56
CA GLY A 105 10.69 2.65 -9.04
C GLY A 105 10.25 4.08 -9.30
N GLN A 106 9.19 4.29 -10.08
CA GLN A 106 8.56 5.58 -10.32
C GLN A 106 7.31 5.73 -9.46
N GLY A 107 6.62 6.86 -9.63
CA GLY A 107 5.39 7.14 -8.90
C GLY A 107 4.55 8.23 -9.54
N LEU A 108 3.38 8.43 -8.97
CA LEU A 108 2.47 9.51 -9.31
C LEU A 108 2.72 10.64 -8.33
N SER A 109 3.34 11.74 -8.81
CA SER A 109 3.60 12.93 -8.00
C SER A 109 2.34 13.70 -7.62
N SER A 110 1.24 13.47 -8.36
CA SER A 110 -0.10 13.96 -8.09
C SER A 110 -1.12 12.94 -8.59
N LEU A 111 -2.21 12.74 -7.84
CA LEU A 111 -3.30 11.84 -8.23
C LEU A 111 -4.40 12.52 -9.06
N GLY A 112 -4.30 13.82 -9.32
CA GLY A 112 -5.33 14.58 -10.04
C GLY A 112 -6.61 14.80 -9.23
N ASN A 113 -7.40 15.81 -9.60
CA ASN A 113 -8.52 16.29 -8.79
C ASN A 113 -9.64 15.25 -8.53
N PHE A 114 -9.74 14.23 -9.37
CA PHE A 114 -10.81 13.25 -9.29
C PHE A 114 -10.69 12.37 -8.03
N ILE A 115 -9.53 11.73 -7.82
CA ILE A 115 -9.31 10.75 -6.73
C ILE A 115 -8.40 11.24 -5.59
N ASN A 116 -7.74 12.39 -5.75
CA ASN A 116 -6.92 13.02 -4.72
C ASN A 116 -7.70 13.25 -3.42
N ASN A 117 -7.11 12.90 -2.27
CA ASN A 117 -7.74 12.99 -0.95
C ASN A 117 -9.08 12.24 -0.82
N LYS A 118 -9.29 11.19 -1.62
CA LYS A 118 -10.50 10.35 -1.53
C LYS A 118 -10.18 8.86 -1.43
N THR A 119 -8.93 8.48 -1.61
CA THR A 119 -8.55 7.06 -1.68
C THR A 119 -8.72 6.36 -0.33
N SER A 120 -9.49 5.28 -0.34
CA SER A 120 -9.75 4.38 0.80
C SER A 120 -9.25 2.95 0.58
N SER A 121 -9.11 2.49 -0.66
CA SER A 121 -8.53 1.18 -0.98
C SER A 121 -7.77 1.20 -2.31
N ILE A 122 -6.82 0.26 -2.48
CA ILE A 122 -5.84 0.29 -3.58
C ILE A 122 -5.58 -1.13 -4.10
N LYS A 123 -5.54 -1.29 -5.42
CA LYS A 123 -5.01 -2.48 -6.08
C LYS A 123 -3.78 -2.15 -6.90
N VAL A 124 -2.76 -2.98 -6.82
CA VAL A 124 -1.57 -2.93 -7.67
C VAL A 124 -1.46 -4.28 -8.38
N ARG A 125 -1.38 -4.26 -9.71
CA ARG A 125 -1.25 -5.45 -10.54
C ARG A 125 -0.12 -5.26 -11.55
N PRO A 126 0.67 -6.29 -11.83
CA PRO A 126 1.65 -6.22 -12.91
C PRO A 126 0.88 -6.12 -14.24
N LEU A 127 1.46 -5.39 -15.20
CA LEU A 127 1.06 -5.42 -16.60
C LEU A 127 1.88 -6.44 -17.38
#